data_AF-A0A943MRA5-F1
#
_entry.id   AF-A0A943MRA5-F1
#
_cell.length_a   1.000
_cell.length_b   1.000
_cell.length_c   1.000
_cell.angle_alpha   90.00
_cell.angle_beta   90.00
_cell.angle_gamma   90.00
#
_symmetry.space_group_name_H-M   'P 1'
#
loop_
_entity.id
_entity.type
_entity.pdbx_description
1 polymer ?
#
loop_
_entity_poly.entity_id
_entity_poly.type
_entity_poly.pdbx_seq_one_letter_code
_entity_poly.pdbx_strand_id
1 'polypeptide(L)'
;MGKIKNHLVLSVVSFLLVLTVLGSGTFAWFMDTEQTSANFQSGILDVELVVDHTDETVPLNFTNLRPLTIEQLRDEFQMDENGVITNKNEDGFAGNPLYFFQVNVENRGSLPMQVKLAVREQKKDEGSDLPYGDKIPNLVDNGHGGVKVDEDEPEIACQNDLREFLHVQLYQTELTDNGYVLTPVLEEADDAAAQKNDEVSDGTVTLWKNGKPFDYVVPEVLPAGGKTSYILAAWLPQTVGNECQGKHFHGALYVNAGQVDEGATMTAMPDWSEPESTVEATVKVRYELADGKPVKEVERVIQEKPGEVVLKPLASELEGTGFRLTDADETYTVSLSPEGKVTYQANDTAATFTVEDTYVDDPSKEFDDGDGTQQNPYIIMNARQLDNVRNHLDAHYKLGRDIDLTGYYGATWVEQGWTEEMGWMPIGRTASQTQCEMFKGSLDGQNFTITGLKITDSKQQVGLFGRVVKDTGVEGSGVICNLNVQAPEVWGCTSEGNSYDGKVGVIVGQTNNGAAVRNCTVSGGSVKGGKEGEPTKSVGGIVGYQGSASDQISNCTVEDLNVTVHILDSELKKDSDAYAKRLILGYKPNSASWPTACLGAGWVNGEEKTVTFS
;
A
#
# COMPACT_ATOMS: atom_id res chain seq x y z
N MET A 1 68.39 11.08 -8.37
CA MET A 1 69.33 12.21 -8.19
C MET A 1 69.77 12.68 -9.58
N GLY A 2 69.51 13.93 -9.97
CA GLY A 2 69.64 14.42 -11.37
C GLY A 2 68.52 13.93 -12.29
N LYS A 3 67.59 14.71 -12.90
CA LYS A 3 67.31 16.17 -13.01
C LYS A 3 67.82 16.90 -14.29
N ILE A 4 66.83 17.48 -15.01
CA ILE A 4 66.84 18.60 -16.02
C ILE A 4 67.35 18.39 -17.47
N LYS A 5 66.51 18.80 -18.45
CA LYS A 5 66.76 19.61 -19.70
C LYS A 5 66.26 18.99 -21.03
N ASN A 6 65.85 19.74 -22.07
CA ASN A 6 65.00 20.95 -22.22
C ASN A 6 64.95 21.37 -23.73
N HIS A 7 63.75 21.42 -24.35
CA HIS A 7 63.29 22.39 -25.39
C HIS A 7 63.99 22.62 -26.78
N LEU A 8 63.21 23.24 -27.70
CA LEU A 8 63.54 23.87 -29.03
C LEU A 8 63.91 22.90 -30.21
N VAL A 9 63.79 23.22 -31.54
CA VAL A 9 63.03 24.17 -32.44
C VAL A 9 63.45 23.88 -33.93
N LEU A 10 63.05 24.45 -35.09
CA LEU A 10 62.11 25.46 -35.67
C LEU A 10 62.04 25.21 -37.22
N SER A 11 60.94 25.55 -37.95
CA SER A 11 60.91 26.06 -39.37
C SER A 11 59.50 25.86 -40.00
N VAL A 12 58.75 26.74 -40.70
CA VAL A 12 58.85 28.06 -41.39
C VAL A 12 58.45 27.97 -42.90
N VAL A 13 57.22 28.44 -43.17
CA VAL A 13 56.63 29.15 -44.35
C VAL A 13 57.24 29.03 -45.77
N SER A 14 56.39 28.73 -46.76
CA SER A 14 56.40 29.22 -48.17
C SER A 14 55.03 28.93 -48.83
N PHE A 15 54.14 29.86 -49.22
CA PHE A 15 54.10 30.97 -50.23
C PHE A 15 53.84 30.59 -51.72
N LEU A 16 52.79 31.20 -52.31
CA LEU A 16 52.44 31.45 -53.74
C LEU A 16 51.96 30.33 -54.73
N LEU A 17 50.64 30.31 -55.02
CA LEU A 17 49.99 30.45 -56.37
C LEU A 17 48.43 30.47 -56.13
N VAL A 18 47.60 31.47 -56.45
CA VAL A 18 47.28 32.26 -57.67
C VAL A 18 46.18 31.65 -58.58
N LEU A 19 44.93 32.02 -58.25
CA LEU A 19 43.76 32.38 -59.10
C LEU A 19 43.06 31.41 -60.08
N THR A 20 41.71 31.50 -60.00
CA THR A 20 40.66 31.29 -61.03
C THR A 20 40.38 29.89 -61.62
N VAL A 21 39.36 29.23 -61.05
CA VAL A 21 38.12 28.90 -61.80
C VAL A 21 36.92 29.34 -60.94
N LEU A 22 35.92 30.00 -61.54
CA LEU A 22 34.63 30.33 -60.90
C LEU A 22 33.58 29.32 -61.39
N GLY A 23 32.82 28.68 -60.49
CA GLY A 23 31.84 27.67 -60.90
C GLY A 23 31.02 27.00 -59.79
N SER A 24 30.13 27.76 -59.15
CA SER A 24 29.03 27.30 -58.24
C SER A 24 29.41 26.57 -56.93
N GLY A 25 28.59 26.75 -55.88
CA GLY A 25 28.61 25.90 -54.67
C GLY A 25 29.19 26.52 -53.39
N THR A 26 28.41 27.39 -52.74
CA THR A 26 28.55 27.77 -51.31
C THR A 26 28.58 26.52 -50.39
N PHE A 27 29.28 26.46 -49.25
CA PHE A 27 29.62 27.48 -48.25
C PHE A 27 31.06 27.32 -47.68
N ALA A 28 31.54 28.31 -46.92
CA ALA A 28 32.83 28.26 -46.24
C ALA A 28 32.81 27.36 -45.00
N TRP A 29 33.84 26.50 -44.85
CA TRP A 29 34.04 25.65 -43.67
C TRP A 29 35.54 25.53 -43.33
N PHE A 30 36.10 26.57 -42.74
CA PHE A 30 37.41 26.56 -42.08
C PHE A 30 37.36 27.50 -40.88
N MET A 31 37.44 26.94 -39.67
CA MET A 31 37.81 27.70 -38.48
C MET A 31 39.30 27.50 -38.23
N ASP A 32 40.05 28.60 -38.07
CA ASP A 32 41.38 28.51 -37.49
C ASP A 32 41.25 27.93 -36.09
N THR A 33 41.88 26.78 -35.87
CA THR A 33 41.84 26.05 -34.60
C THR A 33 43.18 26.21 -33.91
N GLU A 34 43.42 27.39 -33.32
CA GLU A 34 44.55 27.55 -32.39
C GLU A 34 44.29 26.69 -31.16
N GLN A 35 45.05 25.61 -31.03
CA GLN A 35 44.95 24.69 -29.89
C GLN A 35 45.69 25.27 -28.66
N THR A 36 45.13 26.32 -28.07
CA THR A 36 45.62 26.83 -26.78
C THR A 36 45.52 25.74 -25.71
N SER A 37 46.60 25.50 -24.97
CA SER A 37 46.64 24.51 -23.89
C SER A 37 45.88 25.01 -22.65
N ALA A 38 44.54 24.96 -22.73
CA ALA A 38 43.66 25.34 -21.64
C ALA A 38 43.61 24.24 -20.57
N ASN A 39 44.32 24.48 -19.47
CA ASN A 39 44.20 23.66 -18.26
C ASN A 39 42.90 24.01 -17.54
N PHE A 40 41.80 23.35 -17.92
CA PHE A 40 40.55 23.42 -17.18
C PHE A 40 40.68 22.57 -15.90
N GLN A 41 40.59 23.22 -14.74
CA GLN A 41 40.52 22.59 -13.44
C GLN A 41 39.21 23.05 -12.78
N SER A 42 38.39 22.12 -12.30
CA SER A 42 37.22 22.45 -11.49
C SER A 42 37.67 23.04 -10.15
N GLY A 43 36.87 23.96 -9.61
CA GLY A 43 37.06 24.37 -8.23
C GLY A 43 36.90 23.20 -7.28
N ILE A 44 37.58 23.26 -6.14
CA ILE A 44 37.40 22.29 -5.04
C ILE A 44 36.53 22.98 -4.00
N LEU A 45 35.49 22.29 -3.52
CA LEU A 45 34.77 22.64 -2.31
C LEU A 45 35.41 21.85 -1.17
N ASP A 46 36.03 22.54 -0.22
CA ASP A 46 36.74 21.94 0.91
C ASP A 46 36.50 22.80 2.15
N VAL A 47 35.98 22.19 3.21
CA VAL A 47 35.62 22.86 4.46
C VAL A 47 36.31 22.14 5.60
N GLU A 48 37.11 22.89 6.37
CA GLU A 48 37.79 22.36 7.54
C GLU A 48 37.16 22.90 8.82
N LEU A 49 37.09 22.02 9.82
CA LEU A 49 36.67 22.34 11.18
C LEU A 49 37.89 22.24 12.11
N VAL A 50 38.25 23.34 12.77
CA VAL A 50 39.40 23.39 13.68
C VAL A 50 38.98 23.83 15.08
N VAL A 51 39.36 23.02 16.06
CA VAL A 51 39.16 23.23 17.50
C VAL A 51 40.49 23.64 18.13
N ASP A 52 40.46 24.55 19.11
CA ASP A 52 41.60 24.93 19.97
C ASP A 52 42.93 25.22 19.25
N HIS A 53 42.87 25.94 18.13
CA HIS A 53 44.02 26.51 17.39
C HIS A 53 45.13 25.51 16.97
N THR A 54 44.83 24.21 16.85
CA THR A 54 45.79 23.17 16.46
C THR A 54 45.38 22.48 15.16
N ASP A 55 46.36 22.03 14.35
CA ASP A 55 46.11 21.27 13.11
C ASP A 55 45.69 19.79 13.39
N GLU A 56 45.08 19.51 14.55
CA GLU A 56 44.67 18.17 15.02
C GLU A 56 43.19 18.14 15.41
N THR A 57 42.53 16.99 15.24
CA THR A 57 41.11 16.82 15.58
C THR A 57 40.92 16.60 17.09
N VAL A 58 40.78 17.70 17.84
CA VAL A 58 40.53 17.68 19.29
C VAL A 58 39.06 17.31 19.61
N PRO A 59 38.78 16.40 20.57
CA PRO A 59 37.41 16.08 20.99
C PRO A 59 36.79 17.21 21.85
N LEU A 60 35.55 17.59 21.51
CA LEU A 60 34.75 18.62 22.20
C LEU A 60 34.22 18.12 23.55
N ASN A 61 35.09 18.09 24.56
CA ASN A 61 34.82 17.51 25.89
C ASN A 61 34.24 18.53 26.88
N PHE A 62 32.92 18.70 26.89
CA PHE A 62 32.22 19.51 27.91
C PHE A 62 32.13 18.76 29.24
N THR A 63 32.83 19.23 30.28
CA THR A 63 32.97 18.51 31.57
C THR A 63 32.49 19.33 32.77
N ASN A 64 32.02 18.64 33.81
CA ASN A 64 31.57 19.24 35.08
C ASN A 64 30.53 20.37 34.91
N LEU A 65 29.62 20.23 33.93
CA LEU A 65 28.50 21.13 33.70
C LEU A 65 27.62 21.26 34.95
N ARG A 66 27.36 22.50 35.39
CA ARG A 66 26.52 22.83 36.55
C ARG A 66 25.19 23.47 36.06
N PRO A 67 24.07 23.32 36.79
CA PRO A 67 22.85 24.08 36.53
C PRO A 67 23.06 25.60 36.69
N LEU A 68 22.75 26.39 35.66
CA LEU A 68 22.96 27.86 35.60
C LEU A 68 21.74 28.59 35.02
N THR A 69 21.71 29.92 35.11
CA THR A 69 20.91 30.77 34.20
C THR A 69 21.74 31.21 32.98
N ILE A 70 21.10 31.72 31.92
CA ILE A 70 21.82 32.27 30.74
C ILE A 70 22.73 33.45 31.12
N GLU A 71 22.29 34.30 32.06
CA GLU A 71 23.10 35.40 32.59
C GLU A 71 24.35 34.86 33.30
N GLN A 72 24.19 33.85 34.15
CA GLN A 72 25.31 33.21 34.84
C GLN A 72 26.25 32.51 33.87
N LEU A 73 25.74 31.80 32.86
CA LEU A 73 26.55 31.16 31.82
C LEU A 73 27.45 32.19 31.12
N ARG A 74 26.90 33.34 30.71
CA ARG A 74 27.68 34.43 30.08
C ARG A 74 28.70 35.03 31.04
N ASP A 75 28.32 35.20 32.30
CA ASP A 75 29.24 35.62 33.36
C ASP A 75 30.31 34.56 33.68
N GLU A 76 30.18 33.29 33.31
CA GLU A 76 31.24 32.28 33.42
C GLU A 76 32.28 32.36 32.29
N PHE A 77 32.07 33.08 31.18
CA PHE A 77 33.02 33.13 30.05
C PHE A 77 34.28 33.95 30.34
N GLN A 78 35.46 33.41 30.02
CA GLN A 78 36.75 34.10 29.95
C GLN A 78 37.55 33.58 28.75
N MET A 79 38.36 34.45 28.15
CA MET A 79 39.25 34.12 27.03
C MET A 79 40.48 35.02 27.09
N ASP A 80 41.68 34.45 26.96
CA ASP A 80 42.95 35.18 27.05
C ASP A 80 43.42 35.80 25.72
N GLU A 81 44.55 36.51 25.73
CA GLU A 81 45.13 37.15 24.53
C GLU A 81 45.55 36.13 23.44
N ASN A 82 45.69 34.85 23.78
CA ASN A 82 46.07 33.76 22.88
C ASN A 82 44.86 32.96 22.37
N GLY A 83 43.64 33.28 22.83
CA GLY A 83 42.40 32.57 22.51
C GLY A 83 42.09 31.38 23.40
N VAL A 84 42.84 31.16 24.49
CA VAL A 84 42.55 30.09 25.45
C VAL A 84 41.32 30.47 26.27
N ILE A 85 40.28 29.66 26.19
CA ILE A 85 39.02 29.86 26.92
C ILE A 85 39.09 29.19 28.29
N THR A 86 38.65 29.89 29.32
CA THR A 86 38.55 29.40 30.71
C THR A 86 37.21 29.80 31.32
N ASN A 87 36.87 29.23 32.48
CA ASN A 87 35.67 29.61 33.23
C ASN A 87 35.99 30.40 34.49
N LYS A 88 35.16 31.41 34.81
CA LYS A 88 35.44 32.34 35.92
C LYS A 88 35.40 31.68 37.30
N ASN A 89 34.61 30.62 37.47
CA ASN A 89 34.30 30.00 38.76
C ASN A 89 34.77 28.54 38.84
N GLU A 90 36.01 28.34 39.27
CA GLU A 90 36.57 27.01 39.50
C GLU A 90 36.19 26.42 40.88
N ASP A 91 35.60 27.24 41.77
CA ASP A 91 35.41 26.90 43.18
C ASP A 91 34.37 25.79 43.45
N GLY A 92 34.53 25.16 44.62
CA GLY A 92 33.50 24.37 45.32
C GLY A 92 33.54 22.84 45.16
N PHE A 93 34.03 22.31 44.03
CA PHE A 93 33.95 20.87 43.71
C PHE A 93 35.22 20.34 43.03
N ALA A 94 35.33 19.01 42.88
CA ALA A 94 36.49 18.37 42.28
C ALA A 94 36.47 18.45 40.74
N GLY A 95 37.31 19.31 40.17
CA GLY A 95 37.49 19.49 38.73
C GLY A 95 36.76 20.71 38.18
N ASN A 96 37.45 21.44 37.32
CA ASN A 96 36.99 22.72 36.78
C ASN A 96 35.86 22.47 35.75
N PRO A 97 34.82 23.32 35.70
CA PRO A 97 33.79 23.21 34.67
C PRO A 97 34.36 23.67 33.31
N LEU A 98 33.82 23.13 32.22
CA LEU A 98 34.15 23.56 30.86
C LEU A 98 32.86 23.64 30.02
N TYR A 99 32.31 24.85 29.91
CA TYR A 99 31.05 25.12 29.19
C TYR A 99 31.22 25.52 27.71
N PHE A 100 32.46 25.82 27.29
CA PHE A 100 32.73 26.56 26.05
C PHE A 100 33.87 25.94 25.25
N PHE A 101 33.71 25.86 23.93
CA PHE A 101 34.79 25.58 22.97
C PHE A 101 34.75 26.55 21.80
N GLN A 102 35.92 26.97 21.30
CA GLN A 102 35.99 27.71 20.05
C GLN A 102 36.03 26.76 18.85
N VAL A 103 35.09 26.98 17.93
CA VAL A 103 34.97 26.25 16.68
C VAL A 103 35.28 27.21 15.54
N ASN A 104 36.28 26.88 14.74
CA ASN A 104 36.69 27.66 13.57
C ASN A 104 36.29 26.91 12.30
N VAL A 105 35.64 27.60 11.37
CA VAL A 105 35.25 27.08 10.07
C VAL A 105 36.03 27.81 8.99
N GLU A 106 36.77 27.07 8.18
CA GLU A 106 37.57 27.60 7.08
C GLU A 106 37.13 27.02 5.73
N ASN A 107 36.86 27.90 4.77
CA ASN A 107 36.72 27.52 3.37
C ASN A 107 38.11 27.38 2.75
N ARG A 108 38.70 26.17 2.83
CA ARG A 108 39.95 25.81 2.14
C ARG A 108 39.76 25.59 0.63
N GLY A 109 38.50 25.52 0.20
CA GLY A 109 38.10 25.45 -1.20
C GLY A 109 38.41 26.71 -2.01
N SER A 110 38.19 26.60 -3.33
CA SER A 110 38.43 27.68 -4.30
C SER A 110 37.14 28.34 -4.81
N LEU A 111 36.01 28.10 -4.14
CA LEU A 111 34.67 28.59 -4.48
C LEU A 111 33.98 29.11 -3.22
N PRO A 112 33.09 30.13 -3.31
CA PRO A 112 32.27 30.54 -2.18
C PRO A 112 31.32 29.43 -1.73
N MET A 113 31.10 29.31 -0.42
CA MET A 113 30.19 28.32 0.16
C MET A 113 29.20 28.96 1.13
N GLN A 114 27.98 28.42 1.19
CA GLN A 114 27.13 28.57 2.36
C GLN A 114 27.44 27.43 3.33
N VAL A 115 27.37 27.71 4.63
CA VAL A 115 27.67 26.74 5.70
C VAL A 115 26.42 26.50 6.53
N LYS A 116 26.18 25.24 6.92
CA LYS A 116 25.22 24.84 7.95
C LYS A 116 25.95 24.14 9.10
N LEU A 117 25.66 24.56 10.32
CA LEU A 117 26.13 23.96 11.57
C LEU A 117 24.97 23.23 12.26
N ALA A 118 25.21 22.03 12.80
CA ALA A 118 24.23 21.34 13.63
C ALA A 118 24.87 20.35 14.59
N VAL A 119 24.22 20.11 15.73
CA VAL A 119 24.59 19.01 16.64
C VAL A 119 23.67 17.81 16.36
N ARG A 120 24.23 16.59 16.44
CA ARG A 120 23.49 15.33 16.39
C ARG A 120 23.96 14.37 17.48
N GLU A 121 23.04 13.60 18.04
CA GLU A 121 23.34 12.47 18.92
C GLU A 121 24.09 11.38 18.14
N GLN A 122 25.10 10.76 18.76
CA GLN A 122 25.76 9.58 18.22
C GLN A 122 24.92 8.33 18.54
N LYS A 123 24.69 7.48 17.53
CA LYS A 123 24.09 6.15 17.68
C LYS A 123 25.12 5.09 17.26
N LYS A 124 24.95 3.87 17.76
CA LYS A 124 25.89 2.76 17.52
C LYS A 124 25.74 2.18 16.11
N ASP A 125 26.74 2.37 15.28
CA ASP A 125 26.91 1.70 13.98
C ASP A 125 28.04 0.65 14.00
N GLU A 126 27.92 -0.40 13.18
CA GLU A 126 28.88 -1.51 13.14
C GLU A 126 30.15 -1.14 12.35
N GLY A 127 31.03 -0.34 12.97
CA GLY A 127 32.37 -0.08 12.42
C GLY A 127 33.06 1.21 12.86
N SER A 128 32.48 1.99 13.77
CA SER A 128 33.02 3.27 14.22
C SER A 128 33.67 3.18 15.61
N ASP A 129 34.79 3.87 15.82
CA ASP A 129 35.41 4.09 17.14
C ASP A 129 34.71 5.24 17.88
N LEU A 130 33.36 5.25 17.92
CA LEU A 130 32.58 6.27 18.61
C LEU A 130 32.37 5.93 20.09
N PRO A 131 32.45 6.91 21.00
CA PRO A 131 32.29 6.69 22.44
C PRO A 131 30.83 6.44 22.89
N TYR A 132 29.87 6.35 21.97
CA TYR A 132 28.49 6.01 22.33
C TYR A 132 28.36 4.53 22.71
N GLY A 133 27.82 4.27 23.91
CA GLY A 133 27.80 2.94 24.52
C GLY A 133 29.05 2.62 25.34
N ASP A 134 29.96 3.59 25.53
CA ASP A 134 31.02 3.51 26.54
C ASP A 134 30.45 3.29 27.95
N LYS A 135 31.30 2.77 28.84
CA LYS A 135 30.98 2.60 30.24
C LYS A 135 31.11 3.91 31.01
N ILE A 136 30.07 4.27 31.76
CA ILE A 136 30.04 5.41 32.68
C ILE A 136 29.79 4.93 34.12
N PRO A 137 30.26 5.67 35.16
CA PRO A 137 30.00 5.30 36.55
C PRO A 137 28.50 5.27 36.85
N ASN A 138 28.01 4.16 37.39
CA ASN A 138 26.61 4.03 37.78
C ASN A 138 26.37 4.81 39.07
N LEU A 139 25.71 5.97 39.00
CA LEU A 139 25.44 6.80 40.17
C LEU A 139 24.01 6.62 40.68
N VAL A 140 23.89 6.19 41.94
CA VAL A 140 22.63 5.94 42.65
C VAL A 140 22.49 6.83 43.88
N ASP A 141 21.27 7.09 44.33
CA ASP A 141 20.99 7.89 45.53
C ASP A 141 21.65 7.26 46.77
N ASN A 142 22.36 8.07 47.56
CA ASN A 142 22.98 7.66 48.81
C ASN A 142 22.02 7.70 50.02
N GLY A 143 20.75 8.08 49.81
CA GLY A 143 19.70 8.16 50.82
C GLY A 143 19.76 9.41 51.69
N HIS A 144 20.71 10.31 51.43
CA HIS A 144 20.98 11.53 52.19
C HIS A 144 21.04 12.80 51.32
N GLY A 145 20.50 12.75 50.09
CA GLY A 145 20.38 13.91 49.21
C GLY A 145 21.58 14.15 48.29
N GLY A 146 22.42 13.15 48.09
CA GLY A 146 23.46 13.12 47.05
C GLY A 146 23.58 11.73 46.44
N VAL A 147 24.57 11.53 45.59
CA VAL A 147 24.82 10.24 44.93
C VAL A 147 25.98 9.46 45.57
N LYS A 148 26.07 8.17 45.23
CA LYS A 148 27.25 7.31 45.36
C LYS A 148 27.40 6.48 44.07
N VAL A 149 28.57 5.90 43.84
CA VAL A 149 28.69 4.82 42.85
C VAL A 149 27.96 3.58 43.39
N ASP A 150 27.25 2.85 42.55
CA ASP A 150 26.65 1.57 42.91
C ASP A 150 27.73 0.54 43.30
N GLU A 151 27.47 -0.28 44.32
CA GLU A 151 28.44 -1.24 44.86
C GLU A 151 28.31 -2.64 44.22
N ASP A 152 27.15 -2.96 43.63
CA ASP A 152 26.86 -4.21 42.95
C ASP A 152 27.03 -4.10 41.42
N GLU A 153 26.70 -2.94 40.82
CA GLU A 153 26.91 -2.65 39.39
C GLU A 153 27.59 -1.27 39.17
N PRO A 154 28.90 -1.12 39.42
CA PRO A 154 29.58 0.19 39.46
C PRO A 154 29.73 0.91 38.11
N GLU A 155 29.52 0.23 36.99
CA GLU A 155 29.61 0.79 35.63
C GLU A 155 28.44 0.34 34.77
N ILE A 156 27.74 1.27 34.13
CA ILE A 156 26.67 1.02 33.16
C ILE A 156 27.05 1.54 31.77
N ALA A 157 26.45 0.99 30.71
CA ALA A 157 26.62 1.52 29.36
C ALA A 157 25.83 2.83 29.18
N CYS A 158 26.45 3.88 28.66
CA CYS A 158 25.81 5.17 28.46
C CYS A 158 24.58 5.09 27.54
N GLN A 159 23.43 5.63 27.98
CA GLN A 159 22.20 5.73 27.18
C GLN A 159 21.92 7.17 26.70
N ASN A 160 22.93 8.04 26.70
CA ASN A 160 22.84 9.49 26.45
C ASN A 160 21.86 10.22 27.38
N ASP A 161 21.74 9.82 28.64
CA ASP A 161 20.68 10.29 29.56
C ASP A 161 20.68 11.79 29.90
N LEU A 162 21.72 12.57 29.53
CA LEU A 162 21.67 14.04 29.55
C LEU A 162 20.85 14.64 28.38
N ARG A 163 20.46 13.85 27.38
CA ARG A 163 19.76 14.26 26.15
C ARG A 163 18.62 15.26 26.38
N GLU A 164 17.77 14.98 27.36
CA GLU A 164 16.55 15.75 27.66
C GLU A 164 16.84 17.04 28.45
N PHE A 165 18.07 17.22 28.94
CA PHE A 165 18.47 18.29 29.87
C PHE A 165 19.58 19.19 29.32
N LEU A 166 20.35 18.71 28.35
CA LEU A 166 21.44 19.44 27.71
C LEU A 166 20.91 20.55 26.79
N HIS A 167 21.45 21.75 26.94
CA HIS A 167 21.21 22.89 26.05
C HIS A 167 22.53 23.26 25.38
N VAL A 168 22.55 23.37 24.05
CA VAL A 168 23.73 23.77 23.25
C VAL A 168 23.38 24.93 22.34
N GLN A 169 24.09 26.05 22.49
CA GLN A 169 23.84 27.33 21.83
C GLN A 169 25.09 27.89 21.16
N LEU A 170 24.89 28.78 20.19
CA LEU A 170 25.94 29.37 19.36
C LEU A 170 26.18 30.84 19.69
N TYR A 171 27.46 31.17 19.93
CA TYR A 171 27.93 32.49 20.31
C TYR A 171 29.10 32.94 19.43
N GLN A 172 29.49 34.21 19.54
CA GLN A 172 30.71 34.80 18.98
C GLN A 172 31.43 35.62 20.05
N THR A 173 32.65 36.08 19.75
CA THR A 173 33.49 36.87 20.68
C THR A 173 33.68 38.28 20.16
N GLU A 174 33.38 39.28 20.98
CA GLU A 174 33.68 40.69 20.70
C GLU A 174 34.83 41.18 21.58
N LEU A 175 35.81 41.89 21.01
CA LEU A 175 36.95 42.44 21.76
C LEU A 175 36.61 43.84 22.30
N THR A 176 36.64 43.99 23.62
CA THR A 176 36.37 45.25 24.33
C THR A 176 37.61 45.78 25.05
N ASP A 177 37.53 47.02 25.57
CA ASP A 177 38.56 47.61 26.45
C ASP A 177 38.90 46.75 27.70
N ASN A 178 38.04 45.79 28.07
CA ASN A 178 38.23 44.88 29.20
C ASN A 178 38.54 43.43 28.77
N GLY A 179 38.87 43.19 27.50
CA GLY A 179 39.09 41.85 26.92
C GLY A 179 37.88 41.33 26.13
N TYR A 180 37.90 40.04 25.79
CA TYR A 180 36.84 39.40 25.01
C TYR A 180 35.56 39.19 25.83
N VAL A 181 34.41 39.48 25.22
CA VAL A 181 33.08 39.19 25.76
C VAL A 181 32.31 38.25 24.84
N LEU A 182 31.36 37.50 25.42
CA LEU A 182 30.55 36.51 24.71
C LEU A 182 29.25 37.16 24.17
N THR A 183 29.14 37.26 22.86
CA THR A 183 28.01 37.89 22.15
C THR A 183 27.14 36.82 21.49
N PRO A 184 25.80 36.79 21.71
CA PRO A 184 24.94 35.76 21.13
C PRO A 184 24.81 35.88 19.61
N VAL A 185 24.83 34.75 18.92
CA VAL A 185 24.34 34.69 17.53
C VAL A 185 22.82 34.67 17.60
N LEU A 186 22.15 35.62 16.94
CA LEU A 186 20.69 35.73 16.96
C LEU A 186 20.06 35.08 15.71
N GLU A 187 18.87 34.51 15.88
CA GLU A 187 18.04 34.05 14.75
C GLU A 187 17.48 35.25 13.97
N GLU A 188 17.46 35.18 12.63
CA GLU A 188 16.83 36.23 11.82
C GLU A 188 15.30 36.22 11.98
N ALA A 189 14.68 37.39 11.85
CA ALA A 189 13.38 37.67 12.45
C ALA A 189 12.17 36.91 11.85
N ASP A 190 12.33 36.23 10.71
CA ASP A 190 11.25 35.53 10.00
C ASP A 190 10.96 34.12 10.57
N ASP A 191 11.97 33.40 11.11
CA ASP A 191 11.78 32.09 11.76
C ASP A 191 11.36 32.21 13.25
N ALA A 192 11.40 33.43 13.82
CA ALA A 192 11.14 33.75 15.22
C ALA A 192 9.67 33.58 15.70
N ALA A 193 8.90 32.73 15.01
CA ALA A 193 7.58 32.25 15.40
C ALA A 193 7.64 31.01 16.32
N ALA A 194 8.71 30.21 16.26
CA ALA A 194 8.76 28.90 16.92
C ALA A 194 9.13 28.92 18.43
N GLN A 195 9.91 29.90 18.91
CA GLN A 195 10.54 29.85 20.25
C GLN A 195 9.94 30.75 21.35
N LYS A 196 8.94 31.58 21.05
CA LYS A 196 8.46 32.65 21.97
C LYS A 196 7.68 32.21 23.22
N ASN A 197 7.61 30.90 23.52
CA ASN A 197 6.85 30.33 24.64
C ASN A 197 7.70 29.57 25.67
N ASP A 198 9.03 29.68 25.60
CA ASP A 198 9.96 28.89 26.42
C ASP A 198 10.78 29.81 27.32
N GLU A 199 10.68 29.65 28.65
CA GLU A 199 11.31 30.56 29.65
C GLU A 199 12.85 30.58 29.61
N VAL A 200 13.44 29.72 28.76
CA VAL A 200 14.89 29.51 28.59
C VAL A 200 15.36 29.85 27.17
N SER A 201 14.59 30.57 26.34
CA SER A 201 15.08 31.13 25.07
C SER A 201 15.13 32.65 25.11
N ASP A 202 16.31 33.22 24.86
CA ASP A 202 16.55 34.66 24.79
C ASP A 202 16.82 35.15 23.36
N GLY A 203 16.58 34.30 22.35
CA GLY A 203 16.85 34.56 20.94
C GLY A 203 18.23 34.09 20.44
N THR A 204 19.07 33.52 21.31
CA THR A 204 20.33 32.91 20.89
C THR A 204 20.09 31.62 20.10
N VAL A 205 20.74 31.52 18.92
CA VAL A 205 20.76 30.34 18.06
C VAL A 205 21.06 29.09 18.88
N THR A 206 20.17 28.11 18.75
CA THR A 206 20.23 26.83 19.46
C THR A 206 20.56 25.72 18.48
N LEU A 207 21.45 24.78 18.85
CA LEU A 207 21.81 23.59 18.06
C LEU A 207 21.34 22.28 18.70
N TRP A 208 21.10 22.29 20.02
CA TRP A 208 20.50 21.17 20.76
C TRP A 208 19.69 21.68 21.96
N LYS A 209 18.49 21.16 22.19
CA LYS A 209 17.67 21.49 23.36
C LYS A 209 16.62 20.43 23.64
N ASN A 210 16.47 19.99 24.89
CA ASN A 210 15.38 19.12 25.35
C ASN A 210 15.14 17.92 24.41
N GLY A 211 16.19 17.15 24.14
CA GLY A 211 16.16 15.97 23.26
C GLY A 211 16.09 16.24 21.76
N LYS A 212 16.07 17.50 21.31
CA LYS A 212 15.88 17.87 19.90
C LYS A 212 17.12 18.53 19.30
N PRO A 213 17.61 18.05 18.14
CA PRO A 213 18.61 18.76 17.35
C PRO A 213 17.98 19.95 16.61
N PHE A 214 18.82 20.95 16.33
CA PHE A 214 18.47 22.11 15.52
C PHE A 214 19.60 22.41 14.51
N ASP A 215 19.22 22.92 13.34
CA ASP A 215 20.13 23.25 12.23
C ASP A 215 20.24 24.77 12.10
N TYR A 216 21.45 25.32 12.15
CA TYR A 216 21.72 26.72 11.88
C TYR A 216 22.41 26.90 10.53
N VAL A 217 21.81 27.69 9.63
CA VAL A 217 22.47 28.13 8.39
C VAL A 217 23.17 29.45 8.65
N VAL A 218 24.47 29.53 8.36
CA VAL A 218 25.25 30.77 8.44
C VAL A 218 24.75 31.72 7.33
N PRO A 219 24.26 32.94 7.67
CA PRO A 219 23.72 33.86 6.67
C PRO A 219 24.78 34.42 5.71
N GLU A 220 26.00 34.63 6.20
CA GLU A 220 27.11 35.13 5.38
C GLU A 220 27.74 34.01 4.54
N VAL A 221 27.81 34.23 3.22
CA VAL A 221 28.48 33.33 2.28
C VAL A 221 29.98 33.42 2.47
N LEU A 222 30.61 32.32 2.89
CA LEU A 222 32.03 32.24 3.21
C LEU A 222 32.85 32.17 1.90
N PRO A 223 33.62 33.21 1.54
CA PRO A 223 34.40 33.22 0.29
C PRO A 223 35.56 32.20 0.34
N ALA A 224 36.16 31.90 -0.81
CA ALA A 224 37.34 31.04 -0.89
C ALA A 224 38.50 31.62 -0.04
N GLY A 225 39.08 30.81 0.86
CA GLY A 225 40.04 31.24 1.88
C GLY A 225 39.45 32.05 3.04
N GLY A 226 38.12 32.18 3.12
CA GLY A 226 37.40 32.83 4.21
C GLY A 226 37.36 31.98 5.47
N LYS A 227 37.34 32.63 6.63
CA LYS A 227 37.23 32.00 7.95
C LYS A 227 36.12 32.68 8.76
N THR A 228 35.40 31.89 9.55
CA THR A 228 34.49 32.37 10.60
C THR A 228 34.72 31.56 11.87
N SER A 229 34.42 32.15 13.02
CA SER A 229 34.65 31.56 14.34
C SER A 229 33.41 31.72 15.20
N TYR A 230 33.09 30.66 15.94
CA TYR A 230 31.97 30.60 16.86
C TYR A 230 32.41 29.99 18.18
N ILE A 231 31.75 30.36 19.27
CA ILE A 231 31.84 29.67 20.55
C ILE A 231 30.63 28.76 20.68
N LEU A 232 30.87 27.46 20.84
CA LEU A 232 29.85 26.48 21.17
C LEU A 232 29.69 26.44 22.69
N ALA A 233 28.51 26.81 23.20
CA ALA A 233 28.21 26.85 24.62
C ALA A 233 27.26 25.71 24.98
N ALA A 234 27.72 24.75 25.79
CA ALA A 234 26.89 23.63 26.28
C ALA A 234 26.70 23.75 27.80
N TRP A 235 25.45 23.61 28.26
CA TRP A 235 25.08 23.89 29.65
C TRP A 235 23.80 23.15 30.09
N LEU A 236 23.49 23.24 31.39
CA LEU A 236 22.28 22.70 32.00
C LEU A 236 21.45 23.85 32.61
N PRO A 237 20.14 23.94 32.35
CA PRO A 237 19.27 24.93 32.98
C PRO A 237 19.21 24.81 34.50
N GLN A 238 19.01 25.93 35.20
CA GLN A 238 18.85 25.99 36.67
C GLN A 238 17.69 25.13 37.22
N THR A 239 16.75 24.73 36.36
CA THR A 239 15.64 23.82 36.69
C THR A 239 16.06 22.35 36.83
N VAL A 240 17.28 21.99 36.38
CA VAL A 240 17.83 20.63 36.46
C VAL A 240 18.32 20.32 37.88
N GLY A 241 17.90 19.18 38.43
CA GLY A 241 18.26 18.71 39.76
C GLY A 241 19.38 17.66 39.77
N ASN A 242 19.43 16.89 40.87
CA ASN A 242 20.44 15.85 41.08
C ASN A 242 20.35 14.69 40.07
N GLU A 243 19.21 14.52 39.39
CA GLU A 243 18.96 13.49 38.39
C GLU A 243 19.83 13.59 37.11
N CYS A 244 20.69 14.61 36.99
CA CYS A 244 21.72 14.74 35.96
C CYS A 244 23.15 14.39 36.41
N GLN A 245 23.37 14.10 37.70
CA GLN A 245 24.71 13.75 38.20
C GLN A 245 25.18 12.39 37.63
N GLY A 246 26.38 12.37 37.05
CA GLY A 246 26.98 11.16 36.46
C GLY A 246 26.44 10.76 35.09
N LYS A 247 25.42 11.45 34.57
CA LYS A 247 24.92 11.21 33.21
C LYS A 247 25.83 11.84 32.16
N HIS A 248 25.80 11.27 30.97
CA HIS A 248 26.58 11.67 29.80
C HIS A 248 25.67 11.93 28.59
N PHE A 249 26.20 12.63 27.58
CA PHE A 249 25.62 12.73 26.23
C PHE A 249 26.75 12.71 25.21
N HIS A 250 26.66 11.81 24.24
CA HIS A 250 27.66 11.62 23.20
C HIS A 250 27.07 12.11 21.87
N GLY A 251 27.63 13.19 21.34
CA GLY A 251 27.16 13.85 20.13
C GLY A 251 28.31 14.29 19.23
N ALA A 252 28.01 14.60 17.98
CA ALA A 252 28.96 15.16 17.02
C ALA A 252 28.45 16.50 16.49
N LEU A 253 29.37 17.46 16.33
CA LEU A 253 29.13 18.72 15.63
C LEU A 253 29.35 18.49 14.13
N TYR A 254 28.28 18.59 13.36
CA TYR A 254 28.30 18.48 11.91
C TYR A 254 28.41 19.87 11.29
N VAL A 255 29.38 20.01 10.37
CA VAL A 255 29.49 21.17 9.48
C VAL A 255 29.30 20.69 8.05
N ASN A 256 28.34 21.30 7.37
CA ASN A 256 27.94 20.96 6.00
C ASN A 256 28.11 22.21 5.13
N ALA A 257 28.69 22.05 3.95
CA ALA A 257 28.96 23.14 3.04
C ALA A 257 28.30 22.89 1.68
N GLY A 258 27.71 23.93 1.10
CA GLY A 258 27.10 23.89 -0.22
C GLY A 258 27.56 25.05 -1.10
N GLN A 259 27.53 24.84 -2.41
CA GLN A 259 27.65 25.93 -3.38
C GLN A 259 26.44 26.86 -3.30
N VAL A 260 26.64 28.13 -3.65
CA VAL A 260 25.62 29.20 -3.60
C VAL A 260 24.96 29.47 -4.96
N ASP A 261 25.12 28.56 -5.91
CA ASP A 261 24.55 28.67 -7.25
C ASP A 261 23.03 28.39 -7.26
N GLU A 262 22.28 29.03 -8.15
CA GLU A 262 20.82 28.89 -8.21
C GLU A 262 20.42 27.43 -8.51
N GLY A 263 19.70 26.81 -7.57
CA GLY A 263 19.32 25.39 -7.64
C GLY A 263 20.34 24.40 -7.06
N ALA A 264 21.47 24.86 -6.50
CA ALA A 264 22.38 24.01 -5.74
C ALA A 264 21.74 23.58 -4.41
N THR A 265 21.85 22.31 -4.05
CA THR A 265 21.37 21.75 -2.78
C THR A 265 22.55 21.30 -1.93
N MET A 266 22.58 21.70 -0.65
CA MET A 266 23.42 20.99 0.33
C MET A 266 22.99 19.52 0.41
N THR A 267 23.95 18.62 0.64
CA THR A 267 23.62 17.23 1.01
C THR A 267 22.78 17.25 2.28
N ALA A 268 21.75 16.41 2.39
CA ALA A 268 21.01 16.29 3.64
C ALA A 268 21.97 15.88 4.77
N MET A 269 21.98 16.63 5.88
CA MET A 269 22.68 16.16 7.09
C MET A 269 22.07 14.84 7.54
N PRO A 270 22.84 13.94 8.17
CA PRO A 270 22.29 12.72 8.75
C PRO A 270 21.12 13.04 9.70
N ASP A 271 19.93 12.58 9.32
CA ASP A 271 18.75 12.64 10.18
C ASP A 271 18.78 11.42 11.09
N TRP A 272 18.96 11.69 12.39
CA TRP A 272 19.00 10.70 13.45
C TRP A 272 17.84 10.89 14.44
N SER A 273 16.81 11.65 14.06
CA SER A 273 15.49 11.48 14.70
C SER A 273 15.07 10.00 14.64
N GLU A 274 14.23 9.56 15.56
CA GLU A 274 13.71 8.19 15.45
C GLU A 274 12.80 8.10 14.22
N PRO A 275 12.87 7.02 13.42
CA PRO A 275 11.88 6.78 12.39
C PRO A 275 10.52 6.64 13.08
N GLU A 276 9.65 7.64 12.90
CA GLU A 276 8.35 7.70 13.58
C GLU A 276 7.61 6.37 13.44
N SER A 277 7.27 5.77 14.59
CA SER A 277 6.92 4.36 14.67
C SER A 277 5.57 4.06 13.98
N THR A 278 5.65 3.73 12.70
CA THR A 278 4.53 3.18 11.92
C THR A 278 4.07 1.86 12.51
N VAL A 279 2.75 1.65 12.58
CA VAL A 279 2.14 0.38 12.97
C VAL A 279 1.52 -0.29 11.76
N GLU A 280 1.66 -1.61 11.67
CA GLU A 280 0.97 -2.41 10.65
C GLU A 280 -0.50 -2.59 11.06
N ALA A 281 -1.42 -2.41 10.12
CA ALA A 281 -2.85 -2.60 10.33
C ALA A 281 -3.55 -3.09 9.06
N THR A 282 -4.63 -3.86 9.22
CA THR A 282 -5.48 -4.30 8.09
C THR A 282 -6.73 -3.43 8.03
N VAL A 283 -6.90 -2.69 6.94
CA VAL A 283 -8.13 -1.94 6.62
C VAL A 283 -9.00 -2.76 5.67
N LYS A 284 -10.32 -2.72 5.87
CA LYS A 284 -11.29 -3.17 4.88
C LYS A 284 -11.55 -2.02 3.92
N VAL A 285 -11.41 -2.29 2.62
CA VAL A 285 -11.73 -1.36 1.55
C VAL A 285 -12.83 -1.99 0.70
N ARG A 286 -13.85 -1.21 0.35
CA ARG A 286 -14.95 -1.66 -0.51
C ARG A 286 -15.12 -0.72 -1.69
N TYR A 287 -15.37 -1.32 -2.84
CA TYR A 287 -15.72 -0.65 -4.07
C TYR A 287 -17.22 -0.86 -4.32
N GLU A 288 -17.97 0.23 -4.44
CA GLU A 288 -19.41 0.23 -4.69
C GLU A 288 -19.74 1.08 -5.93
N LEU A 289 -20.77 0.69 -6.68
CA LEU A 289 -21.34 1.53 -7.75
C LEU A 289 -22.05 2.75 -7.15
N ALA A 290 -22.28 3.78 -7.97
CA ALA A 290 -22.97 5.01 -7.56
C ALA A 290 -24.44 4.83 -7.09
N ASP A 291 -25.03 3.63 -7.22
CA ASP A 291 -26.33 3.24 -6.65
C ASP A 291 -26.22 2.47 -5.31
N GLY A 292 -24.99 2.30 -4.77
CA GLY A 292 -24.71 1.58 -3.54
C GLY A 292 -24.58 0.06 -3.69
N LYS A 293 -24.49 -0.47 -4.92
CA LYS A 293 -24.24 -1.91 -5.13
C LYS A 293 -22.77 -2.27 -4.89
N PRO A 294 -22.46 -3.28 -4.06
CA PRO A 294 -21.08 -3.73 -3.84
C PRO A 294 -20.52 -4.44 -5.06
N VAL A 295 -19.32 -4.03 -5.48
CA VAL A 295 -18.55 -4.64 -6.57
C VAL A 295 -17.44 -5.55 -6.02
N LYS A 296 -16.71 -5.08 -5.00
CA LYS A 296 -15.61 -5.84 -4.39
C LYS A 296 -15.32 -5.34 -2.97
N GLU A 297 -15.06 -6.23 -2.02
CA GLU A 297 -14.44 -5.90 -0.73
C GLU A 297 -13.06 -6.57 -0.67
N VAL A 298 -12.05 -5.87 -0.15
CA VAL A 298 -10.68 -6.36 0.02
C VAL A 298 -10.15 -6.00 1.41
N GLU A 299 -9.25 -6.84 1.93
CA GLU A 299 -8.50 -6.55 3.15
C GLU A 299 -7.09 -6.12 2.74
N ARG A 300 -6.80 -4.82 2.94
CA ARG A 300 -5.55 -4.17 2.56
C ARG A 300 -4.70 -3.95 3.81
N VAL A 301 -3.44 -4.38 3.77
CA VAL A 301 -2.46 -4.04 4.81
C VAL A 301 -1.92 -2.63 4.55
N ILE A 302 -1.90 -1.80 5.59
CA ILE A 302 -1.24 -0.50 5.64
C ILE A 302 -0.17 -0.51 6.73
N GLN A 303 0.85 0.33 6.57
CA GLN A 303 1.90 0.52 7.58
C GLN A 303 2.09 2.03 7.78
N GLU A 304 1.39 2.59 8.78
CA GLU A 304 1.12 4.02 8.90
C GLU A 304 1.28 4.52 10.34
N LYS A 305 1.36 5.84 10.52
CA LYS A 305 1.47 6.45 11.85
C LYS A 305 0.13 6.34 12.61
N PRO A 306 0.12 6.04 13.92
CA PRO A 306 -1.08 6.19 14.75
C PRO A 306 -1.64 7.61 14.70
N GLY A 307 -2.93 7.77 14.45
CA GLY A 307 -3.58 9.06 14.18
C GLY A 307 -4.69 8.95 13.14
N GLU A 308 -4.93 10.03 12.39
CA GLU A 308 -5.80 10.01 11.21
C GLU A 308 -4.99 9.60 9.97
N VAL A 309 -5.46 8.56 9.27
CA VAL A 309 -4.83 8.01 8.05
C VAL A 309 -5.78 8.21 6.88
N VAL A 310 -5.32 8.87 5.83
CA VAL A 310 -6.11 9.15 4.62
C VAL A 310 -5.90 8.04 3.59
N LEU A 311 -6.90 7.18 3.41
CA LEU A 311 -6.88 6.12 2.41
C LEU A 311 -7.34 6.66 1.06
N LYS A 312 -6.68 6.21 -0.02
CA LYS A 312 -7.13 6.35 -1.40
C LYS A 312 -7.54 5.01 -2.02
N PRO A 313 -8.38 5.00 -3.07
CA PRO A 313 -8.63 3.82 -3.87
C PRO A 313 -7.38 3.37 -4.64
N LEU A 314 -7.30 2.09 -5.02
CA LEU A 314 -6.20 1.54 -5.81
C LEU A 314 -6.73 0.79 -7.04
N ALA A 315 -6.42 1.28 -8.23
CA ALA A 315 -6.88 0.66 -9.48
C ALA A 315 -6.41 -0.81 -9.65
N SER A 316 -5.26 -1.17 -9.07
CA SER A 316 -4.76 -2.55 -9.04
C SER A 316 -5.66 -3.52 -8.26
N GLU A 317 -6.45 -3.03 -7.30
CA GLU A 317 -7.44 -3.85 -6.59
C GLU A 317 -8.67 -4.15 -7.45
N LEU A 318 -8.87 -3.43 -8.56
CA LEU A 318 -9.96 -3.62 -9.52
C LEU A 318 -9.55 -4.40 -10.77
N GLU A 319 -8.28 -4.81 -10.90
CA GLU A 319 -7.83 -5.66 -12.02
C GLU A 319 -8.67 -6.94 -12.13
N GLY A 320 -9.01 -7.30 -13.37
CA GLY A 320 -9.89 -8.43 -13.71
C GLY A 320 -11.39 -8.17 -13.53
N THR A 321 -11.83 -7.17 -12.76
CA THR A 321 -13.26 -6.96 -12.45
C THR A 321 -14.08 -6.37 -13.61
N GLY A 322 -13.41 -5.64 -14.52
CA GLY A 322 -14.08 -4.84 -15.55
C GLY A 322 -14.67 -3.51 -15.04
N PHE A 323 -14.42 -3.12 -13.79
CA PHE A 323 -14.78 -1.79 -13.26
C PHE A 323 -13.54 -0.90 -13.15
N ARG A 324 -13.75 0.42 -13.13
CA ARG A 324 -12.70 1.42 -12.86
C ARG A 324 -13.15 2.42 -11.81
N LEU A 325 -12.20 3.12 -11.23
CA LEU A 325 -12.45 4.22 -10.29
C LEU A 325 -13.16 5.36 -11.01
N THR A 326 -14.22 5.89 -10.38
CA THR A 326 -14.91 7.11 -10.85
C THR A 326 -14.08 8.35 -10.54
N ASP A 327 -13.37 8.35 -9.41
CA ASP A 327 -12.34 9.30 -9.04
C ASP A 327 -11.16 8.55 -8.41
N ALA A 328 -9.93 8.87 -8.84
CA ALA A 328 -8.69 8.27 -8.32
C ALA A 328 -8.09 9.08 -7.16
N ASP A 329 -8.56 10.31 -6.95
CA ASP A 329 -8.19 11.19 -5.84
C ASP A 329 -9.23 11.21 -4.71
N GLU A 330 -10.28 10.38 -4.79
CA GLU A 330 -11.25 10.15 -3.70
C GLU A 330 -10.53 9.70 -2.40
N THR A 331 -10.94 10.24 -1.25
CA THR A 331 -10.26 10.01 0.03
C THR A 331 -11.22 9.56 1.13
N TYR A 332 -10.84 8.51 1.86
CA TYR A 332 -11.54 8.07 3.07
C TYR A 332 -10.58 8.08 4.27
N THR A 333 -10.86 8.91 5.28
CA THR A 333 -10.03 8.97 6.50
C THR A 333 -10.47 7.92 7.52
N VAL A 334 -9.53 7.12 8.02
CA VAL A 334 -9.71 6.23 9.18
C VAL A 334 -8.88 6.70 10.38
N SER A 335 -9.25 6.29 11.59
CA SER A 335 -8.41 6.47 12.78
C SER A 335 -7.66 5.18 13.09
N LEU A 336 -6.33 5.27 13.24
CA LEU A 336 -5.42 4.17 13.53
C LEU A 336 -4.86 4.32 14.95
N SER A 337 -5.03 3.30 15.81
CA SER A 337 -4.51 3.31 17.17
C SER A 337 -3.06 2.81 17.26
N PRO A 338 -2.31 3.11 18.35
CA PRO A 338 -0.96 2.60 18.58
C PRO A 338 -0.85 1.07 18.64
N GLU A 339 -1.97 0.37 18.85
CA GLU A 339 -2.07 -1.10 18.86
C GLU A 339 -2.46 -1.68 17.49
N GLY A 340 -2.39 -0.88 16.41
CA GLY A 340 -2.74 -1.31 15.04
C GLY A 340 -4.25 -1.40 14.78
N LYS A 341 -5.10 -0.87 15.66
CA LYS A 341 -6.56 -0.97 15.52
C LYS A 341 -7.12 0.16 14.65
N VAL A 342 -7.79 -0.23 13.56
CA VAL A 342 -8.54 0.67 12.67
C VAL A 342 -9.93 0.99 13.24
N THR A 343 -10.36 2.24 13.08
CA THR A 343 -11.74 2.70 13.29
C THR A 343 -12.20 3.53 12.08
N TYR A 344 -13.35 3.19 11.50
CA TYR A 344 -13.96 3.89 10.35
C TYR A 344 -14.81 5.08 10.81
N GLN A 345 -15.32 5.87 9.87
CA GLN A 345 -16.16 7.03 10.18
C GLN A 345 -17.57 6.58 10.61
N ALA A 346 -18.18 7.34 11.52
CA ALA A 346 -19.54 7.13 12.02
C ALA A 346 -19.86 5.67 12.46
N ASN A 347 -20.56 4.90 11.61
CA ASN A 347 -20.94 3.50 11.86
C ASN A 347 -20.45 2.56 10.74
N ASP A 348 -19.50 3.01 9.91
CA ASP A 348 -19.02 2.26 8.76
C ASP A 348 -18.21 1.03 9.16
N THR A 349 -18.11 0.06 8.25
CA THR A 349 -17.42 -1.23 8.47
C THR A 349 -16.25 -1.47 7.51
N ALA A 350 -16.09 -0.59 6.52
CA ALA A 350 -15.03 -0.55 5.52
C ALA A 350 -14.88 0.91 5.04
N ALA A 351 -13.74 1.24 4.44
CA ALA A 351 -13.59 2.46 3.66
C ALA A 351 -14.19 2.24 2.25
N THR A 352 -15.25 2.96 1.91
CA THR A 352 -15.95 2.82 0.62
C THR A 352 -15.41 3.82 -0.41
N PHE A 353 -15.21 3.36 -1.65
CA PHE A 353 -14.85 4.16 -2.82
C PHE A 353 -15.78 3.87 -4.00
N THR A 354 -15.98 4.87 -4.86
CA THR A 354 -16.96 4.83 -5.96
C THR A 354 -16.34 4.32 -7.25
N VAL A 355 -16.97 3.33 -7.88
CA VAL A 355 -16.58 2.77 -9.19
C VAL A 355 -17.66 2.95 -10.25
N GLU A 356 -17.24 2.86 -11.51
CA GLU A 356 -18.11 2.72 -12.68
C GLU A 356 -17.68 1.52 -13.54
N ASP A 357 -18.63 0.95 -14.29
CA ASP A 357 -18.37 -0.14 -15.21
C ASP A 357 -17.59 0.36 -16.44
N THR A 358 -16.54 -0.35 -16.86
CA THR A 358 -15.80 -0.01 -18.08
C THR A 358 -16.56 -0.40 -19.35
N TYR A 359 -17.50 -1.33 -19.25
CA TYR A 359 -18.40 -1.70 -20.33
C TYR A 359 -19.65 -0.82 -20.31
N VAL A 360 -19.92 -0.14 -21.43
CA VAL A 360 -21.16 0.63 -21.62
C VAL A 360 -22.11 -0.20 -22.48
N ASP A 361 -23.23 -0.63 -21.89
CA ASP A 361 -24.24 -1.40 -22.60
C ASP A 361 -24.94 -0.56 -23.67
N ASP A 362 -25.05 -1.09 -24.89
CA ASP A 362 -25.85 -0.51 -25.96
C ASP A 362 -27.29 -1.08 -25.90
N PRO A 363 -28.28 -0.33 -25.38
CA PRO A 363 -29.65 -0.81 -25.26
C PRO A 363 -30.36 -0.96 -26.62
N SER A 364 -29.77 -0.47 -27.72
CA SER A 364 -30.30 -0.68 -29.08
C SER A 364 -29.92 -2.04 -29.67
N LYS A 365 -28.88 -2.70 -29.13
CA LYS A 365 -28.54 -4.09 -29.45
C LYS A 365 -29.23 -5.07 -28.49
N GLU A 366 -29.42 -6.30 -28.95
CA GLU A 366 -29.90 -7.42 -28.12
C GLU A 366 -28.75 -8.18 -27.42
N PHE A 367 -27.59 -8.27 -28.07
CA PHE A 367 -26.33 -8.84 -27.59
C PHE A 367 -25.18 -7.93 -28.03
N ASP A 368 -23.99 -8.00 -27.41
CA ASP A 368 -22.92 -7.03 -27.74
C ASP A 368 -22.33 -7.24 -29.15
N ASP A 369 -22.03 -8.49 -29.52
CA ASP A 369 -21.55 -8.89 -30.84
C ASP A 369 -22.03 -10.31 -31.17
N GLY A 370 -21.76 -10.79 -32.39
CA GLY A 370 -22.12 -12.10 -32.89
C GLY A 370 -23.46 -12.13 -33.67
N ASP A 371 -23.74 -13.27 -34.31
CA ASP A 371 -24.97 -13.52 -35.08
C ASP A 371 -25.75 -14.76 -34.58
N GLY A 372 -25.30 -15.37 -33.49
CA GLY A 372 -25.95 -16.53 -32.87
C GLY A 372 -25.66 -17.86 -33.56
N THR A 373 -24.87 -17.90 -34.63
CA THR A 373 -24.42 -19.17 -35.23
C THR A 373 -23.35 -19.86 -34.38
N GLN A 374 -23.15 -21.17 -34.59
CA GLN A 374 -22.10 -21.94 -33.90
C GLN A 374 -20.69 -21.38 -34.18
N GLN A 375 -20.50 -20.72 -35.33
CA GLN A 375 -19.23 -20.14 -35.76
C GLN A 375 -19.04 -18.70 -35.25
N ASN A 376 -20.13 -17.98 -34.98
CA ASN A 376 -20.13 -16.58 -34.53
C ASN A 376 -21.20 -16.35 -33.43
N PRO A 377 -21.05 -17.00 -32.26
CA PRO A 377 -22.05 -16.98 -31.19
C PRO A 377 -22.24 -15.58 -30.61
N TYR A 378 -23.45 -15.29 -30.11
CA TYR A 378 -23.76 -14.03 -29.45
C TYR A 378 -22.93 -13.84 -28.18
N ILE A 379 -22.35 -12.64 -28.01
CA ILE A 379 -21.58 -12.25 -26.84
C ILE A 379 -22.49 -11.59 -25.80
N ILE A 380 -22.48 -12.15 -24.59
CA ILE A 380 -23.24 -11.69 -23.42
C ILE A 380 -22.29 -10.99 -22.45
N MET A 381 -22.54 -9.71 -22.21
CA MET A 381 -21.74 -8.83 -21.37
C MET A 381 -22.45 -8.38 -20.09
N ASN A 382 -23.75 -8.64 -19.93
CA ASN A 382 -24.53 -8.25 -18.74
C ASN A 382 -25.84 -9.05 -18.59
N ALA A 383 -26.54 -8.83 -17.49
CA ALA A 383 -27.80 -9.51 -17.14
C ALA A 383 -28.95 -9.28 -18.14
N ARG A 384 -29.04 -8.12 -18.80
CA ARG A 384 -30.05 -7.85 -19.86
C ARG A 384 -29.78 -8.71 -21.10
N GLN A 385 -28.52 -8.82 -21.51
CA GLN A 385 -28.13 -9.67 -22.62
C GLN A 385 -28.30 -11.17 -22.28
N LEU A 386 -28.10 -11.55 -21.02
CA LEU A 386 -28.41 -12.92 -20.55
C LEU A 386 -29.93 -13.17 -20.49
N ASP A 387 -30.75 -12.16 -20.17
CA ASP A 387 -32.21 -12.25 -20.23
C ASP A 387 -32.71 -12.49 -21.66
N ASN A 388 -32.14 -11.74 -22.63
CA ASN A 388 -32.49 -11.84 -24.06
C ASN A 388 -32.25 -13.23 -24.68
N VAL A 389 -31.46 -14.10 -24.05
CA VAL A 389 -31.32 -15.52 -24.46
C VAL A 389 -32.68 -16.24 -24.56
N ARG A 390 -33.69 -15.79 -23.80
CA ARG A 390 -35.05 -16.34 -23.90
C ARG A 390 -35.77 -16.07 -25.23
N ASN A 391 -35.28 -15.12 -26.03
CA ASN A 391 -35.87 -14.76 -27.32
C ASN A 391 -35.38 -15.68 -28.46
N HIS A 392 -34.12 -16.16 -28.39
CA HIS A 392 -33.48 -17.00 -29.42
C HIS A 392 -32.95 -18.30 -28.81
N LEU A 393 -33.87 -19.12 -28.28
CA LEU A 393 -33.56 -20.31 -27.47
C LEU A 393 -32.75 -21.40 -28.18
N ASP A 394 -32.58 -21.34 -29.50
CA ASP A 394 -31.81 -22.26 -30.34
C ASP A 394 -30.46 -21.70 -30.85
N ALA A 395 -30.14 -20.43 -30.56
CA ALA A 395 -28.87 -19.80 -30.93
C ALA A 395 -27.68 -20.20 -30.02
N HIS A 396 -26.47 -19.88 -30.46
CA HIS A 396 -25.23 -20.14 -29.72
C HIS A 396 -24.72 -18.86 -29.04
N TYR A 397 -24.18 -19.01 -27.83
CA TYR A 397 -23.86 -17.91 -26.91
C TYR A 397 -22.51 -18.11 -26.22
N LYS A 398 -21.86 -16.98 -25.89
CA LYS A 398 -20.69 -16.90 -25.02
C LYS A 398 -20.85 -15.80 -23.97
N LEU A 399 -20.40 -16.06 -22.75
CA LEU A 399 -20.13 -14.97 -21.80
C LEU A 399 -18.83 -14.28 -22.17
N GLY A 400 -18.83 -12.93 -22.20
CA GLY A 400 -17.62 -12.11 -22.41
C GLY A 400 -17.01 -11.56 -21.12
N ARG A 401 -17.73 -11.65 -19.98
CA ARG A 401 -17.29 -11.31 -18.62
C ARG A 401 -18.18 -11.96 -17.57
N ASP A 402 -17.84 -11.79 -16.29
CA ASP A 402 -18.70 -12.14 -15.15
C ASP A 402 -20.03 -11.36 -15.18
N ILE A 403 -21.13 -12.00 -14.76
CA ILE A 403 -22.49 -11.46 -14.84
C ILE A 403 -23.15 -11.47 -13.45
N ASP A 404 -23.40 -10.28 -12.90
CA ASP A 404 -24.20 -10.17 -11.68
C ASP A 404 -25.71 -10.07 -11.98
N LEU A 405 -26.49 -10.88 -11.28
CA LEU A 405 -27.95 -10.90 -11.33
C LEU A 405 -28.60 -10.20 -10.12
N THR A 406 -27.82 -9.57 -9.23
CA THR A 406 -28.32 -9.00 -7.97
C THR A 406 -29.29 -7.83 -8.22
N GLY A 407 -30.56 -8.08 -7.91
CA GLY A 407 -31.66 -7.16 -8.17
C GLY A 407 -32.04 -7.04 -9.65
N TYR A 408 -31.58 -7.94 -10.52
CA TYR A 408 -32.02 -7.96 -11.91
C TYR A 408 -33.44 -8.52 -12.06
N TYR A 409 -34.27 -7.80 -12.81
CA TYR A 409 -35.64 -8.20 -13.13
C TYR A 409 -35.98 -7.80 -14.57
N GLY A 410 -36.37 -8.77 -15.40
CA GLY A 410 -36.68 -8.53 -16.80
C GLY A 410 -38.04 -7.85 -17.00
N ALA A 411 -38.09 -6.83 -17.86
CA ALA A 411 -39.24 -5.93 -17.98
C ALA A 411 -40.57 -6.60 -18.36
N THR A 412 -40.53 -7.75 -19.03
CA THR A 412 -41.71 -8.51 -19.49
C THR A 412 -42.12 -9.64 -18.53
N TRP A 413 -41.40 -9.85 -17.43
CA TRP A 413 -41.64 -11.00 -16.53
C TRP A 413 -42.97 -10.85 -15.76
N VAL A 414 -43.38 -9.62 -15.42
CA VAL A 414 -44.65 -9.34 -14.72
C VAL A 414 -45.88 -9.76 -15.53
N GLU A 415 -45.84 -9.59 -16.86
CA GLU A 415 -46.92 -10.00 -17.77
C GLU A 415 -47.07 -11.53 -17.86
N GLN A 416 -46.00 -12.26 -17.53
CA GLN A 416 -45.95 -13.72 -17.49
C GLN A 416 -46.33 -14.29 -16.10
N GLY A 417 -46.77 -13.43 -15.16
CA GLY A 417 -47.15 -13.84 -13.81
C GLY A 417 -45.98 -14.22 -12.91
N TRP A 418 -44.80 -13.70 -13.21
CA TRP A 418 -43.60 -13.75 -12.36
C TRP A 418 -43.47 -12.43 -11.59
N THR A 419 -42.75 -12.40 -10.46
CA THR A 419 -42.62 -11.20 -9.62
C THR A 419 -41.16 -10.94 -9.21
N GLU A 420 -40.85 -9.71 -8.80
CA GLU A 420 -39.51 -9.34 -8.33
C GLU A 420 -39.05 -10.20 -7.13
N GLU A 421 -39.98 -10.57 -6.25
CA GLU A 421 -39.75 -11.49 -5.11
C GLU A 421 -39.33 -12.91 -5.54
N MET A 422 -39.74 -13.35 -6.74
CA MET A 422 -39.35 -14.64 -7.31
C MET A 422 -37.94 -14.62 -7.90
N GLY A 423 -37.30 -13.46 -8.04
CA GLY A 423 -35.94 -13.32 -8.57
C GLY A 423 -35.85 -13.70 -10.05
N TRP A 424 -34.76 -14.37 -10.45
CA TRP A 424 -34.46 -14.71 -11.84
C TRP A 424 -35.48 -15.68 -12.47
N MET A 425 -36.11 -15.28 -13.58
CA MET A 425 -36.99 -16.18 -14.34
C MET A 425 -36.19 -17.13 -15.26
N PRO A 426 -36.21 -18.47 -15.02
CA PRO A 426 -35.37 -19.42 -15.74
C PRO A 426 -35.51 -19.37 -17.27
N ILE A 427 -34.39 -19.48 -17.99
CA ILE A 427 -34.37 -19.56 -19.47
C ILE A 427 -34.89 -20.94 -19.92
N GLY A 428 -35.73 -21.00 -20.96
CA GLY A 428 -36.29 -22.27 -21.43
C GLY A 428 -37.20 -22.93 -20.39
N ARG A 429 -38.05 -22.14 -19.74
CA ARG A 429 -39.13 -22.56 -18.84
C ARG A 429 -40.47 -22.25 -19.50
N THR A 430 -41.51 -22.99 -19.15
CA THR A 430 -42.89 -22.66 -19.52
C THR A 430 -43.83 -22.60 -18.33
N ALA A 431 -44.86 -21.77 -18.41
CA ALA A 431 -46.01 -21.79 -17.51
C ALA A 431 -47.02 -22.91 -17.85
N SER A 432 -46.94 -23.52 -19.04
CA SER A 432 -47.87 -24.56 -19.51
C SER A 432 -47.16 -25.78 -20.10
N GLN A 433 -47.49 -26.97 -19.58
CA GLN A 433 -46.93 -28.25 -20.07
C GLN A 433 -47.26 -28.54 -21.55
N THR A 434 -48.18 -27.80 -22.19
CA THR A 434 -48.53 -27.95 -23.62
C THR A 434 -47.71 -27.08 -24.57
N GLN A 435 -47.02 -26.04 -24.07
CA GLN A 435 -46.20 -25.13 -24.87
C GLN A 435 -44.85 -24.94 -24.19
N CYS A 436 -43.99 -25.96 -24.30
CA CYS A 436 -42.64 -25.93 -23.75
C CYS A 436 -41.68 -25.16 -24.67
N GLU A 437 -41.42 -23.90 -24.34
CA GLU A 437 -40.13 -23.28 -24.63
C GLU A 437 -39.02 -24.10 -23.94
N MET A 438 -37.98 -24.46 -24.68
CA MET A 438 -36.85 -25.27 -24.21
C MET A 438 -35.58 -24.69 -24.80
N PHE A 439 -34.52 -24.57 -23.99
CA PHE A 439 -33.23 -24.15 -24.51
C PHE A 439 -32.62 -25.28 -25.36
N LYS A 440 -32.41 -24.98 -26.64
CA LYS A 440 -31.80 -25.84 -27.66
C LYS A 440 -30.40 -25.38 -28.06
N GLY A 441 -30.06 -24.13 -27.78
CA GLY A 441 -28.81 -23.50 -28.12
C GLY A 441 -27.61 -24.06 -27.36
N SER A 442 -26.53 -23.27 -27.32
CA SER A 442 -25.40 -23.54 -26.43
C SER A 442 -24.94 -22.30 -25.68
N LEU A 443 -24.60 -22.43 -24.40
CA LEU A 443 -23.91 -21.39 -23.63
C LEU A 443 -22.52 -21.88 -23.23
N ASP A 444 -21.48 -21.23 -23.77
CA ASP A 444 -20.09 -21.37 -23.33
C ASP A 444 -19.74 -20.19 -22.40
N GLY A 445 -19.66 -20.45 -21.11
CA GLY A 445 -19.36 -19.41 -20.11
C GLY A 445 -17.91 -18.94 -20.11
N GLN A 446 -17.00 -19.57 -20.87
CA GLN A 446 -15.56 -19.25 -20.95
C GLN A 446 -14.82 -19.19 -19.59
N ASN A 447 -15.39 -19.83 -18.57
CA ASN A 447 -15.02 -19.83 -17.15
C ASN A 447 -15.32 -18.53 -16.37
N PHE A 448 -16.15 -17.64 -16.94
CA PHE A 448 -16.76 -16.54 -16.19
C PHE A 448 -17.83 -17.03 -15.21
N THR A 449 -18.16 -16.16 -14.27
CA THR A 449 -18.97 -16.42 -13.08
C THR A 449 -20.29 -15.66 -13.15
N ILE A 450 -21.37 -16.33 -12.74
CA ILE A 450 -22.67 -15.70 -12.50
C ILE A 450 -22.87 -15.57 -10.98
N THR A 451 -23.12 -14.34 -10.52
CA THR A 451 -23.45 -14.02 -9.12
C THR A 451 -24.92 -13.60 -9.00
N GLY A 452 -25.42 -13.49 -7.76
CA GLY A 452 -26.76 -12.94 -7.50
C GLY A 452 -27.93 -13.81 -7.97
N LEU A 453 -27.70 -15.07 -8.36
CA LEU A 453 -28.74 -15.99 -8.85
C LEU A 453 -29.71 -16.40 -7.73
N LYS A 454 -30.72 -15.57 -7.50
CA LYS A 454 -31.83 -15.79 -6.58
C LYS A 454 -33.07 -16.27 -7.34
N ILE A 455 -33.72 -17.34 -6.89
CA ILE A 455 -34.98 -17.84 -7.43
C ILE A 455 -35.90 -18.29 -6.29
N THR A 456 -37.15 -17.82 -6.23
CA THR A 456 -38.14 -18.26 -5.21
C THR A 456 -39.50 -18.62 -5.84
N ASP A 457 -40.32 -19.39 -5.11
CA ASP A 457 -41.66 -19.94 -5.49
C ASP A 457 -41.81 -20.57 -6.90
N SER A 458 -40.71 -20.96 -7.55
CA SER A 458 -40.78 -21.50 -8.92
C SER A 458 -41.31 -22.93 -8.94
N LYS A 459 -42.43 -23.16 -9.65
CA LYS A 459 -43.29 -24.35 -9.46
C LYS A 459 -42.75 -25.68 -10.01
N GLN A 460 -41.93 -25.65 -11.06
CA GLN A 460 -41.16 -26.75 -11.66
C GLN A 460 -40.06 -26.17 -12.56
N GLN A 461 -39.04 -26.96 -12.89
CA GLN A 461 -38.00 -26.62 -13.89
C GLN A 461 -37.26 -25.33 -13.50
N VAL A 462 -36.42 -25.45 -12.46
CA VAL A 462 -35.86 -24.34 -11.70
C VAL A 462 -34.34 -24.39 -11.73
N GLY A 463 -33.72 -23.24 -11.93
CA GLY A 463 -32.29 -23.01 -12.11
C GLY A 463 -32.07 -21.82 -13.04
N LEU A 464 -30.83 -21.49 -13.40
CA LEU A 464 -30.53 -20.49 -14.44
C LEU A 464 -31.28 -20.81 -15.75
N PHE A 465 -31.26 -22.09 -16.13
CA PHE A 465 -32.08 -22.69 -17.19
C PHE A 465 -33.13 -23.64 -16.61
N GLY A 466 -34.38 -23.52 -17.04
CA GLY A 466 -35.47 -24.40 -16.61
C GLY A 466 -35.38 -25.77 -17.29
N ARG A 467 -35.30 -25.79 -18.62
CA ARG A 467 -35.18 -27.02 -19.41
C ARG A 467 -34.25 -26.86 -20.61
N VAL A 468 -33.25 -27.74 -20.68
CA VAL A 468 -32.28 -27.84 -21.79
C VAL A 468 -32.50 -29.13 -22.57
N VAL A 469 -32.53 -29.05 -23.90
CA VAL A 469 -32.65 -30.21 -24.80
C VAL A 469 -31.65 -30.11 -25.95
N LYS A 470 -31.00 -31.21 -26.30
CA LYS A 470 -30.25 -31.33 -27.56
C LYS A 470 -31.26 -31.45 -28.70
N ASP A 471 -31.05 -30.73 -29.80
CA ASP A 471 -31.90 -30.85 -30.97
C ASP A 471 -31.35 -31.90 -31.95
N THR A 472 -32.26 -32.62 -32.61
CA THR A 472 -31.91 -33.85 -33.32
C THR A 472 -31.32 -33.56 -34.69
N GLY A 473 -29.99 -33.61 -34.77
CA GLY A 473 -29.22 -33.33 -35.99
C GLY A 473 -28.58 -31.94 -36.03
N VAL A 474 -28.70 -31.15 -34.96
CA VAL A 474 -28.01 -29.86 -34.81
C VAL A 474 -26.75 -30.06 -33.95
N GLU A 475 -25.58 -29.80 -34.51
CA GLU A 475 -24.31 -29.88 -33.78
C GLU A 475 -24.21 -28.78 -32.71
N GLY A 476 -23.53 -29.05 -31.59
CA GLY A 476 -23.42 -28.11 -30.46
C GLY A 476 -24.71 -27.86 -29.66
N SER A 477 -25.87 -28.29 -30.13
CA SER A 477 -27.17 -28.03 -29.49
C SER A 477 -27.32 -28.67 -28.10
N GLY A 478 -28.02 -27.96 -27.21
CA GLY A 478 -28.36 -28.40 -25.85
C GLY A 478 -27.16 -28.48 -24.90
N VAL A 479 -26.15 -27.64 -25.08
CA VAL A 479 -24.90 -27.67 -24.29
C VAL A 479 -24.77 -26.44 -23.41
N ILE A 480 -24.50 -26.63 -22.12
CA ILE A 480 -23.98 -25.58 -21.24
C ILE A 480 -22.59 -26.01 -20.79
N CYS A 481 -21.59 -25.15 -20.90
CA CYS A 481 -20.24 -25.47 -20.46
C CYS A 481 -19.43 -24.27 -19.96
N ASN A 482 -18.31 -24.55 -19.30
CA ASN A 482 -17.32 -23.57 -18.86
C ASN A 482 -17.95 -22.44 -18.02
N LEU A 483 -18.82 -22.78 -17.07
CA LEU A 483 -19.67 -21.80 -16.37
C LEU A 483 -19.55 -21.96 -14.86
N ASN A 484 -19.18 -20.88 -14.18
CA ASN A 484 -19.17 -20.82 -12.72
C ASN A 484 -20.45 -20.10 -12.21
N VAL A 485 -21.01 -20.56 -11.10
CA VAL A 485 -22.12 -19.87 -10.41
C VAL A 485 -21.81 -19.80 -8.92
N GLN A 486 -21.75 -18.59 -8.37
CA GLN A 486 -21.31 -18.34 -6.99
C GLN A 486 -22.46 -17.82 -6.12
N ALA A 487 -22.52 -18.33 -4.89
CA ALA A 487 -23.51 -18.00 -3.86
C ALA A 487 -24.99 -17.98 -4.34
N PRO A 488 -25.48 -19.01 -5.05
CA PRO A 488 -26.87 -19.08 -5.52
C PRO A 488 -27.87 -19.18 -4.35
N GLU A 489 -29.08 -18.66 -4.54
CA GLU A 489 -30.24 -18.86 -3.66
C GLU A 489 -31.40 -19.44 -4.46
N VAL A 490 -31.40 -20.76 -4.72
CA VAL A 490 -32.38 -21.38 -5.64
C VAL A 490 -33.42 -22.20 -4.86
N TRP A 491 -34.68 -21.75 -4.89
CA TRP A 491 -35.82 -22.45 -4.31
C TRP A 491 -36.92 -22.74 -5.35
N GLY A 492 -37.10 -24.03 -5.69
CA GLY A 492 -38.26 -24.50 -6.44
C GLY A 492 -39.39 -25.03 -5.55
N CYS A 493 -40.48 -24.30 -5.43
CA CYS A 493 -41.68 -24.72 -4.69
C CYS A 493 -42.49 -25.78 -5.48
N THR A 494 -43.35 -26.55 -4.82
CA THR A 494 -44.29 -27.46 -5.50
C THR A 494 -45.68 -27.35 -4.91
N SER A 495 -46.70 -27.22 -5.76
CA SER A 495 -48.10 -27.24 -5.33
C SER A 495 -48.48 -28.59 -4.69
N GLU A 496 -49.49 -28.57 -3.82
CA GLU A 496 -49.95 -29.76 -3.11
C GLU A 496 -50.32 -30.93 -4.05
N GLY A 497 -49.96 -32.14 -3.64
CA GLY A 497 -50.17 -33.38 -4.40
C GLY A 497 -49.01 -33.81 -5.33
N ASN A 498 -48.17 -32.89 -5.82
CA ASN A 498 -47.16 -33.18 -6.85
C ASN A 498 -45.74 -33.47 -6.31
N SER A 499 -45.62 -34.34 -5.30
CA SER A 499 -44.40 -34.58 -4.49
C SER A 499 -43.27 -35.40 -5.17
N TYR A 500 -43.05 -35.24 -6.48
CA TYR A 500 -42.12 -36.05 -7.28
C TYR A 500 -41.22 -35.24 -8.24
N ASP A 501 -41.72 -34.15 -8.83
CA ASP A 501 -41.11 -33.48 -10.00
C ASP A 501 -40.75 -32.00 -9.76
N GLY A 502 -40.07 -31.67 -8.66
CA GLY A 502 -39.60 -30.29 -8.41
C GLY A 502 -38.60 -29.79 -9.48
N LYS A 503 -37.64 -30.66 -9.87
CA LYS A 503 -36.69 -30.42 -10.97
C LYS A 503 -35.89 -29.13 -10.78
N VAL A 504 -35.16 -29.08 -9.68
CA VAL A 504 -34.41 -27.92 -9.19
C VAL A 504 -32.91 -28.19 -9.29
N GLY A 505 -32.21 -27.48 -10.16
CA GLY A 505 -30.75 -27.40 -10.18
C GLY A 505 -30.30 -25.95 -10.06
N VAL A 506 -29.04 -25.67 -9.71
CA VAL A 506 -28.55 -24.28 -9.81
C VAL A 506 -28.42 -23.88 -11.27
N ILE A 507 -27.76 -24.72 -12.09
CA ILE A 507 -27.54 -24.41 -13.51
C ILE A 507 -28.73 -24.87 -14.36
N VAL A 508 -29.23 -26.11 -14.18
CA VAL A 508 -30.32 -26.66 -15.00
C VAL A 508 -31.38 -27.41 -14.19
N GLY A 509 -32.65 -27.01 -14.31
CA GLY A 509 -33.78 -27.74 -13.72
C GLY A 509 -33.99 -29.13 -14.32
N GLN A 510 -34.03 -29.24 -15.65
CA GLN A 510 -34.21 -30.50 -16.39
C GLN A 510 -33.37 -30.58 -17.68
N THR A 511 -32.54 -31.63 -17.84
CA THR A 511 -31.89 -31.97 -19.12
C THR A 511 -32.64 -33.08 -19.87
N ASN A 512 -32.60 -33.09 -21.21
CA ASN A 512 -33.33 -34.06 -22.05
C ASN A 512 -32.65 -34.32 -23.40
N ASN A 513 -32.95 -35.46 -24.03
CA ASN A 513 -32.68 -35.76 -25.46
C ASN A 513 -31.19 -35.77 -25.91
N GLY A 514 -30.26 -35.71 -24.97
CA GLY A 514 -28.82 -35.61 -25.24
C GLY A 514 -28.18 -34.31 -24.72
N ALA A 515 -28.97 -33.42 -24.11
CA ALA A 515 -28.45 -32.21 -23.48
C ALA A 515 -27.37 -32.52 -22.43
N ALA A 516 -26.37 -31.64 -22.38
CA ALA A 516 -25.14 -31.84 -21.63
C ALA A 516 -24.77 -30.61 -20.80
N VAL A 517 -24.15 -30.83 -19.64
CA VAL A 517 -23.61 -29.78 -18.77
C VAL A 517 -22.16 -30.16 -18.44
N ARG A 518 -21.18 -29.35 -18.85
CA ARG A 518 -19.76 -29.76 -18.82
C ARG A 518 -18.81 -28.69 -18.32
N ASN A 519 -17.85 -29.05 -17.46
CA ASN A 519 -16.87 -28.08 -16.93
C ASN A 519 -17.56 -26.87 -16.29
N CYS A 520 -18.48 -27.13 -15.35
CA CYS A 520 -19.23 -26.09 -14.64
C CYS A 520 -19.02 -26.20 -13.12
N THR A 521 -18.87 -25.07 -12.45
CA THR A 521 -18.67 -24.98 -11.01
C THR A 521 -19.88 -24.34 -10.33
N VAL A 522 -20.28 -24.84 -9.15
CA VAL A 522 -21.17 -24.12 -8.25
C VAL A 522 -20.52 -24.01 -6.88
N SER A 523 -20.33 -22.80 -6.37
CA SER A 523 -19.63 -22.52 -5.10
C SER A 523 -20.50 -21.77 -4.09
N GLY A 524 -20.61 -22.31 -2.88
CA GLY A 524 -21.37 -21.73 -1.77
C GLY A 524 -22.89 -21.70 -1.99
N GLY A 525 -23.58 -20.92 -1.16
CA GLY A 525 -25.02 -20.67 -1.29
C GLY A 525 -25.91 -21.87 -0.96
N SER A 526 -27.11 -21.93 -1.55
CA SER A 526 -28.09 -22.99 -1.31
C SER A 526 -28.98 -23.33 -2.53
N VAL A 527 -29.38 -24.61 -2.59
CA VAL A 527 -30.40 -25.11 -3.51
C VAL A 527 -31.39 -26.01 -2.77
N LYS A 528 -32.68 -25.68 -2.86
CA LYS A 528 -33.76 -26.41 -2.19
C LYS A 528 -34.98 -26.57 -3.10
N GLY A 529 -35.68 -27.69 -2.97
CA GLY A 529 -36.91 -27.92 -3.73
C GLY A 529 -37.98 -28.58 -2.88
N GLY A 530 -39.25 -28.31 -3.18
CA GLY A 530 -40.41 -28.68 -2.35
C GLY A 530 -40.92 -27.49 -1.54
N LYS A 531 -41.88 -27.75 -0.65
CA LYS A 531 -42.34 -26.74 0.33
C LYS A 531 -41.29 -26.57 1.43
N GLU A 532 -41.43 -25.50 2.20
CA GLU A 532 -40.73 -25.38 3.47
C GLU A 532 -41.13 -26.55 4.40
N GLY A 533 -40.14 -27.23 5.00
CA GLY A 533 -40.33 -28.44 5.79
C GLY A 533 -40.61 -29.74 5.01
N GLU A 534 -41.06 -29.68 3.74
CA GLU A 534 -41.38 -30.85 2.91
C GLU A 534 -40.57 -30.86 1.60
N PRO A 535 -39.27 -31.26 1.62
CA PRO A 535 -38.45 -31.23 0.43
C PRO A 535 -38.83 -32.29 -0.63
N THR A 536 -38.42 -32.05 -1.87
CA THR A 536 -38.74 -32.87 -3.05
C THR A 536 -37.56 -33.78 -3.46
N LYS A 537 -37.83 -34.73 -4.37
CA LYS A 537 -36.90 -35.82 -4.75
C LYS A 537 -35.95 -35.48 -5.90
N SER A 538 -36.17 -34.34 -6.55
CA SER A 538 -35.50 -33.92 -7.79
C SER A 538 -34.81 -32.58 -7.59
N VAL A 539 -33.85 -32.53 -6.65
CA VAL A 539 -33.00 -31.38 -6.31
C VAL A 539 -31.54 -31.82 -6.42
N GLY A 540 -30.71 -31.06 -7.14
CA GLY A 540 -29.27 -31.30 -7.25
C GLY A 540 -28.46 -30.02 -7.40
N GLY A 541 -27.18 -30.03 -7.07
CA GLY A 541 -26.34 -28.82 -7.18
C GLY A 541 -26.18 -28.33 -8.61
N ILE A 542 -25.80 -29.18 -9.57
CA ILE A 542 -25.69 -28.81 -10.98
C ILE A 542 -27.04 -28.96 -11.70
N VAL A 543 -27.64 -30.17 -11.63
CA VAL A 543 -28.86 -30.53 -12.38
C VAL A 543 -29.93 -31.14 -11.48
N GLY A 544 -31.17 -30.64 -11.56
CA GLY A 544 -32.29 -31.16 -10.78
C GLY A 544 -32.86 -32.50 -11.25
N TYR A 545 -32.96 -32.68 -12.57
CA TYR A 545 -33.46 -33.89 -13.21
C TYR A 545 -32.76 -34.18 -14.53
N GLN A 546 -32.18 -35.37 -14.66
CA GLN A 546 -31.59 -35.85 -15.91
C GLN A 546 -32.58 -36.77 -16.63
N GLY A 547 -33.03 -36.36 -17.82
CA GLY A 547 -33.95 -37.14 -18.66
C GLY A 547 -33.29 -38.28 -19.43
N SER A 548 -34.11 -39.09 -20.11
CA SER A 548 -33.65 -40.20 -20.96
C SER A 548 -32.78 -39.74 -22.13
N ALA A 549 -31.79 -40.57 -22.49
CA ALA A 549 -30.85 -40.36 -23.61
C ALA A 549 -30.00 -39.07 -23.51
N SER A 550 -29.67 -38.63 -22.29
CA SER A 550 -28.81 -37.48 -22.00
C SER A 550 -27.31 -37.81 -22.08
N ASP A 551 -26.53 -36.99 -22.78
CA ASP A 551 -25.08 -37.16 -22.94
C ASP A 551 -24.32 -36.42 -21.82
N GLN A 552 -24.01 -37.12 -20.72
CA GLN A 552 -23.05 -36.74 -19.68
C GLN A 552 -23.15 -35.31 -19.10
N ILE A 553 -23.56 -35.23 -17.84
CA ILE A 553 -23.03 -34.23 -16.91
C ILE A 553 -21.57 -34.64 -16.62
N SER A 554 -20.58 -33.80 -16.88
CA SER A 554 -19.16 -34.20 -16.78
C SER A 554 -18.19 -33.08 -16.45
N ASN A 555 -17.13 -33.36 -15.70
CA ASN A 555 -16.13 -32.37 -15.26
C ASN A 555 -16.75 -31.23 -14.43
N CYS A 556 -17.90 -31.46 -13.77
CA CYS A 556 -18.58 -30.44 -12.98
C CYS A 556 -18.19 -30.55 -11.49
N THR A 557 -17.98 -29.40 -10.87
CA THR A 557 -17.55 -29.28 -9.48
C THR A 557 -18.60 -28.56 -8.65
N VAL A 558 -18.84 -29.02 -7.43
CA VAL A 558 -19.67 -28.33 -6.44
C VAL A 558 -18.90 -28.23 -5.13
N GLU A 559 -18.86 -27.03 -4.57
CA GLU A 559 -18.10 -26.69 -3.36
C GLU A 559 -18.98 -25.86 -2.42
N ASP A 560 -18.92 -26.10 -1.11
CA ASP A 560 -19.59 -25.28 -0.07
C ASP A 560 -21.14 -25.15 -0.19
N LEU A 561 -21.78 -25.89 -1.11
CA LEU A 561 -23.21 -25.75 -1.41
C LEU A 561 -24.11 -26.44 -0.38
N ASN A 562 -25.19 -25.75 0.03
CA ASN A 562 -26.23 -26.31 0.89
C ASN A 562 -27.41 -26.87 0.07
N VAL A 563 -27.55 -28.20 0.02
CA VAL A 563 -28.61 -28.91 -0.72
C VAL A 563 -29.69 -29.42 0.23
N THR A 564 -30.95 -29.01 0.03
CA THR A 564 -32.10 -29.52 0.80
C THR A 564 -33.03 -30.36 -0.07
N VAL A 565 -33.10 -31.66 0.23
CA VAL A 565 -33.66 -32.70 -0.66
C VAL A 565 -34.27 -33.86 0.13
N HIS A 566 -35.38 -34.43 -0.35
CA HIS A 566 -35.94 -35.66 0.22
C HIS A 566 -35.52 -36.88 -0.60
N ILE A 567 -35.01 -37.92 0.05
CA ILE A 567 -34.67 -39.20 -0.58
C ILE A 567 -35.51 -40.31 0.05
N LEU A 568 -35.96 -41.25 -0.78
CA LEU A 568 -36.77 -42.38 -0.36
C LEU A 568 -35.92 -43.44 0.35
N ASP A 569 -36.45 -44.05 1.42
CA ASP A 569 -35.91 -45.27 2.03
C ASP A 569 -35.55 -46.37 1.02
N SER A 570 -36.34 -46.49 -0.05
CA SER A 570 -36.18 -47.50 -1.10
C SER A 570 -35.11 -47.16 -2.15
N GLU A 571 -34.56 -45.95 -2.08
CA GLU A 571 -33.37 -45.49 -2.79
C GLU A 571 -32.13 -45.65 -1.88
N LEU A 572 -32.20 -45.17 -0.62
CA LEU A 572 -31.14 -45.32 0.38
C LEU A 572 -30.77 -46.79 0.67
N LYS A 573 -31.75 -47.72 0.60
CA LYS A 573 -31.52 -49.18 0.72
C LYS A 573 -30.80 -49.81 -0.50
N LYS A 574 -30.56 -49.04 -1.57
CA LYS A 574 -29.85 -49.48 -2.79
C LYS A 574 -28.56 -48.70 -3.02
N ASP A 575 -28.50 -47.47 -2.53
CA ASP A 575 -27.42 -46.53 -2.73
C ASP A 575 -27.22 -45.71 -1.44
N SER A 576 -26.19 -46.06 -0.66
CA SER A 576 -25.82 -45.37 0.58
C SER A 576 -25.47 -43.91 0.37
N ASP A 577 -24.97 -43.58 -0.81
CA ASP A 577 -24.39 -42.28 -1.13
C ASP A 577 -25.41 -41.39 -1.85
N ALA A 578 -26.67 -41.82 -1.93
CA ALA A 578 -27.75 -41.13 -2.63
C ALA A 578 -27.87 -39.65 -2.20
N TYR A 579 -27.65 -39.34 -0.92
CA TYR A 579 -27.58 -37.95 -0.43
C TYR A 579 -26.39 -37.19 -1.02
N ALA A 580 -25.17 -37.72 -0.90
CA ALA A 580 -23.97 -37.08 -1.42
C ALA A 580 -24.03 -36.85 -2.94
N LYS A 581 -24.62 -37.79 -3.69
CA LYS A 581 -24.84 -37.68 -5.14
C LYS A 581 -25.70 -36.48 -5.54
N ARG A 582 -26.54 -35.96 -4.62
CA ARG A 582 -27.35 -34.74 -4.86
C ARG A 582 -26.53 -33.45 -4.85
N LEU A 583 -25.27 -33.48 -4.42
CA LEU A 583 -24.34 -32.36 -4.68
C LEU A 583 -24.17 -32.13 -6.19
N ILE A 584 -24.27 -33.15 -7.05
CA ILE A 584 -24.21 -32.98 -8.52
C ILE A 584 -25.58 -33.06 -9.17
N LEU A 585 -26.32 -34.15 -8.93
CA LEU A 585 -27.51 -34.52 -9.69
C LEU A 585 -28.65 -34.94 -8.76
N GLY A 586 -29.82 -34.35 -8.96
CA GLY A 586 -31.04 -34.69 -8.24
C GLY A 586 -31.57 -36.07 -8.62
N TYR A 587 -32.45 -36.13 -9.62
CA TYR A 587 -33.06 -37.39 -10.05
C TYR A 587 -32.61 -37.83 -11.44
N LYS A 588 -32.50 -39.14 -11.65
CA LYS A 588 -32.38 -39.74 -12.98
C LYS A 588 -33.17 -41.06 -13.09
N PRO A 589 -33.75 -41.39 -14.26
CA PRO A 589 -34.34 -42.70 -14.51
C PRO A 589 -33.27 -43.77 -14.73
N ASN A 590 -33.68 -45.04 -14.73
CA ASN A 590 -32.79 -46.19 -15.00
C ASN A 590 -32.14 -46.15 -16.40
N SER A 591 -32.70 -45.40 -17.34
CA SER A 591 -32.21 -45.25 -18.73
C SER A 591 -31.19 -44.11 -18.92
N ALA A 592 -30.72 -43.49 -17.84
CA ALA A 592 -29.69 -42.45 -17.85
C ALA A 592 -28.44 -42.91 -17.07
N SER A 593 -27.25 -42.53 -17.53
CA SER A 593 -26.00 -42.72 -16.78
C SER A 593 -25.96 -41.81 -15.55
N TRP A 594 -25.08 -42.10 -14.59
CA TRP A 594 -24.63 -41.08 -13.65
C TRP A 594 -23.72 -40.06 -14.36
N PRO A 595 -23.40 -38.91 -13.72
CA PRO A 595 -22.28 -38.05 -14.10
C PRO A 595 -20.94 -38.80 -14.11
N THR A 596 -19.93 -38.22 -14.75
CA THR A 596 -18.56 -38.78 -14.88
C THR A 596 -17.51 -37.68 -14.71
N ALA A 597 -16.39 -37.97 -14.04
CA ALA A 597 -15.37 -36.99 -13.65
C ALA A 597 -15.94 -35.76 -12.90
N CYS A 598 -16.94 -35.92 -12.03
CA CYS A 598 -17.55 -34.83 -11.25
C CYS A 598 -17.19 -34.92 -9.76
N LEU A 599 -17.03 -33.76 -9.11
CA LEU A 599 -16.67 -33.64 -7.69
C LEU A 599 -17.72 -32.81 -6.96
N GLY A 600 -18.22 -33.29 -5.82
CA GLY A 600 -19.12 -32.51 -4.96
C GLY A 600 -18.67 -32.52 -3.51
N ALA A 601 -18.68 -31.35 -2.89
CA ALA A 601 -18.50 -31.12 -1.46
C ALA A 601 -19.50 -30.06 -0.97
N GLY A 602 -19.99 -30.18 0.26
CA GLY A 602 -20.98 -29.28 0.85
C GLY A 602 -21.87 -30.00 1.85
N TRP A 603 -23.05 -29.45 2.11
CA TRP A 603 -24.01 -30.02 3.07
C TRP A 603 -25.27 -30.50 2.37
N VAL A 604 -25.78 -31.67 2.78
CA VAL A 604 -27.04 -32.22 2.31
C VAL A 604 -27.95 -32.43 3.52
N ASN A 605 -29.06 -31.69 3.58
CA ASN A 605 -29.94 -31.59 4.75
C ASN A 605 -29.22 -31.22 6.07
N GLY A 606 -28.14 -30.44 5.99
CA GLY A 606 -27.35 -30.00 7.14
C GLY A 606 -26.25 -30.98 7.59
N GLU A 607 -26.15 -32.17 7.00
CA GLU A 607 -24.98 -33.03 7.19
C GLU A 607 -23.94 -32.78 6.09
N GLU A 608 -22.67 -32.65 6.45
CA GLU A 608 -21.57 -32.59 5.49
C GLU A 608 -21.51 -33.88 4.64
N LYS A 609 -21.24 -33.73 3.34
CA LYS A 609 -21.12 -34.82 2.36
C LYS A 609 -20.06 -34.49 1.31
N THR A 610 -19.41 -35.53 0.80
CA THR A 610 -18.57 -35.46 -0.40
C THR A 610 -18.91 -36.60 -1.36
N VAL A 611 -18.74 -36.36 -2.67
CA VAL A 611 -18.94 -37.36 -3.72
C VAL A 611 -17.91 -37.19 -4.83
N THR A 612 -17.45 -38.30 -5.39
CA THR A 612 -16.64 -38.33 -6.62
C THR A 612 -17.28 -39.29 -7.60
N PHE A 613 -17.55 -38.80 -8.81
CA PHE A 613 -17.90 -39.62 -9.95
C PHE A 613 -16.64 -39.79 -10.82
N SER A 614 -16.26 -41.04 -11.10
CA SER A 614 -15.19 -41.40 -12.05
C SER A 614 -15.63 -41.16 -13.49
#